data_AF-A0AAE1BW75-F1
#
_entry.id   AF-A0AAE1BW75-F1
#
_cell.length_a   1.000
_cell.length_b   1.000
_cell.length_c   1.000
_cell.angle_alpha   90.00
_cell.angle_beta   90.00
_cell.angle_gamma   90.00
#
_symmetry.space_group_name_H-M   'P 1'
#
loop_
_entity.id
_entity.type
_entity.pdbx_description
1 polymer ?
#
loop_
_entity_poly.entity_id
_entity_poly.type
_entity_poly.pdbx_seq_one_letter_code
_entity_poly.pdbx_strand_id
1 'polypeptide(L)'
;MSRFTLRSLFASAKLYRCPGCVMVSKQTYCSSYGENDKVIPNLVNRNPRNMEMLRLAHKPQGWQLEDSSRKYWYKLVMEHSRRHTIGRVVHHTGTTVVSASTQEWAIKQHLYSTSDVSAAHNIGRILADRCLKSGIAEVYTELDHYEETSEKVRTFLSAIRDGGVVMEEPEFIYERMVDMSIYKKAVVPWQVTEEEALIDSPSSDTPTPA
;
A
#
# COMPACT_ATOMS: atom_id res chain seq x y z
N MET A 1 -22.86 34.01 62.18
CA MET A 1 -21.65 34.58 61.53
C MET A 1 -20.48 33.60 61.72
N SER A 2 -20.37 32.61 60.83
CA SER A 2 -19.28 31.61 60.84
C SER A 2 -18.17 32.04 59.86
N ARG A 3 -16.97 32.26 60.39
CA ARG A 3 -15.79 32.68 59.60
C ARG A 3 -15.22 31.47 58.85
N PHE A 4 -15.27 31.51 57.52
CA PHE A 4 -14.52 30.61 56.64
C PHE A 4 -13.04 31.00 56.63
N THR A 5 -12.15 30.10 57.06
CA THR A 5 -10.70 30.27 56.92
C THR A 5 -10.20 29.45 55.72
N LEU A 6 -9.82 30.15 54.64
CA LEU A 6 -9.11 29.59 53.49
C LEU A 6 -7.68 29.19 53.92
N ARG A 7 -7.39 27.89 53.95
CA ARG A 7 -6.00 27.40 54.02
C ARG A 7 -5.41 27.40 52.61
N SER A 8 -4.63 28.43 52.30
CA SER A 8 -3.78 28.49 51.12
C SER A 8 -2.68 27.42 51.22
N LEU A 9 -2.77 26.37 50.40
CA LEU A 9 -1.65 25.46 50.16
C LEU A 9 -0.69 26.11 49.16
N PHE A 10 0.28 26.87 49.67
CA PHE A 10 1.43 27.28 48.87
C PHE A 10 2.35 26.06 48.68
N ALA A 11 2.26 25.43 47.51
CA ALA A 11 3.25 24.46 47.08
C ALA A 11 4.58 25.19 46.84
N SER A 12 5.53 25.00 47.75
CA SER A 12 6.86 25.59 47.64
C SER A 12 7.63 24.88 46.53
N ALA A 13 7.56 25.39 45.29
CA ALA A 13 8.39 24.95 44.18
C ALA A 13 9.84 25.40 44.44
N LYS A 14 10.72 24.46 44.82
CA LYS A 14 12.17 24.72 44.83
C LYS A 14 12.65 24.82 43.38
N LEU A 15 12.91 26.05 42.94
CA LEU A 15 13.57 26.35 41.68
C LEU A 15 15.07 26.06 41.81
N TYR A 16 15.52 24.97 41.20
CA TYR A 16 16.94 24.74 40.95
C TYR A 16 17.29 25.31 39.59
N ARG A 17 18.14 26.34 39.57
CA ARG A 17 18.57 27.06 38.36
C ARG A 17 19.86 26.44 37.84
N CYS A 18 19.77 25.60 36.81
CA CYS A 18 20.93 25.20 36.01
C CYS A 18 21.03 26.12 34.79
N PRO A 19 22.14 26.85 34.56
CA PRO A 19 22.31 27.68 33.38
C PRO A 19 22.69 26.77 32.20
N GLY A 20 21.80 26.64 31.22
CA GLY A 20 22.10 25.97 29.94
C GLY A 20 21.07 24.95 29.45
N CYS A 21 20.05 24.59 30.24
CA CYS A 21 18.98 23.72 29.77
C CYS A 21 17.76 24.55 29.32
N VAL A 22 17.38 24.40 28.05
CA VAL A 22 16.06 24.80 27.56
C VAL A 22 15.02 24.13 28.45
N MET A 23 14.20 24.95 29.10
CA MET A 23 13.12 24.49 29.96
C MET A 23 12.02 23.87 29.09
N VAL A 24 12.13 22.58 28.78
CA VAL A 24 10.94 21.81 28.43
C VAL A 24 10.19 21.61 29.74
N SER A 25 9.11 22.37 29.94
CA SER A 25 8.17 22.10 31.03
C SER A 25 7.77 20.64 30.93
N LYS A 26 8.25 19.80 31.84
CA LYS A 26 7.65 18.49 32.07
C LYS A 26 6.24 18.81 32.54
N GLN A 27 5.28 18.76 31.63
CA GLN A 27 3.88 18.83 31.99
C GLN A 27 3.68 17.76 33.05
N THR A 28 3.41 18.19 34.27
CA THR A 28 2.92 17.32 35.33
C THR A 28 1.51 16.90 34.91
N TYR A 29 1.42 15.88 34.05
CA TYR A 29 0.17 15.19 33.79
C TYR A 29 -0.05 14.27 35.01
N CYS A 30 -0.88 14.70 35.95
CA CYS A 30 -1.42 13.78 36.94
C CYS A 30 -2.57 13.03 36.28
N SER A 31 -2.34 11.78 35.87
CA SER A 31 -3.39 10.76 35.85
C SER A 31 -2.69 9.41 35.99
N SER A 32 -3.01 8.66 37.04
CA SER A 32 -2.53 7.30 37.21
C SER A 32 -2.94 6.46 36.00
N TYR A 33 -2.01 6.23 35.07
CA TYR A 33 -2.18 5.34 33.93
C TYR A 33 -2.78 4.01 34.43
N GLY A 34 -3.88 3.59 33.82
CA GLY A 34 -4.46 2.27 34.09
C GLY A 34 -3.48 1.17 33.68
N GLU A 35 -3.75 -0.06 34.10
CA GLU A 35 -2.89 -1.19 33.72
C GLU A 35 -2.82 -1.37 32.19
N ASN A 36 -3.88 -1.00 31.48
CA ASN A 36 -3.98 -1.05 30.01
C ASN A 36 -3.23 0.09 29.30
N ASP A 37 -2.86 1.17 30.00
CA ASP A 37 -2.17 2.32 29.39
C ASP A 37 -0.64 2.12 29.36
N LYS A 38 -0.16 0.99 29.87
CA LYS A 38 1.25 0.61 29.85
C LYS A 38 1.64 0.11 28.45
N VAL A 39 2.02 1.04 27.58
CA VAL A 39 2.52 0.72 26.23
C VAL A 39 4.03 0.46 26.26
N ILE A 40 4.48 -0.51 25.46
CA ILE A 40 5.89 -0.84 25.31
C ILE A 40 6.58 0.29 24.52
N PRO A 41 7.75 0.79 24.95
CA PRO A 41 8.43 1.88 24.25
C PRO A 41 8.88 1.51 22.83
N ASN A 42 9.20 0.24 22.59
CA ASN A 42 9.60 -0.28 21.28
C ASN A 42 8.60 -1.32 20.80
N LEU A 43 7.86 -0.99 19.74
CA LEU A 43 6.91 -1.89 19.08
C LEU A 43 7.60 -2.61 17.92
N VAL A 44 7.56 -3.95 17.90
CA VAL A 44 8.11 -4.76 16.81
C VAL A 44 6.97 -5.36 16.00
N ASN A 45 6.79 -4.87 14.77
CA ASN A 45 5.88 -5.49 13.81
C ASN A 45 6.60 -6.61 13.06
N ARG A 46 5.99 -7.81 13.01
CA ARG A 46 6.55 -8.99 12.32
C ARG A 46 5.98 -9.20 10.90
N ASN A 47 5.02 -8.39 10.47
CA ASN A 47 4.44 -8.52 9.15
C ASN A 47 5.44 -8.02 8.07
N PRO A 48 5.89 -8.88 7.14
CA PRO A 48 6.84 -8.47 6.10
C PRO A 48 6.27 -7.40 5.15
N ARG A 49 4.96 -7.42 4.90
CA ARG A 49 4.30 -6.48 3.98
C ARG A 49 4.10 -5.08 4.57
N ASN A 50 4.27 -4.91 5.89
CA ASN A 50 3.97 -3.63 6.54
C ASN A 50 4.81 -2.48 5.96
N MET A 51 6.12 -2.71 5.80
CA MET A 51 7.02 -1.66 5.32
C MET A 51 6.77 -1.31 3.84
N GLU A 52 6.30 -2.28 3.05
CA GLU A 52 5.93 -2.07 1.64
C GLU A 52 4.68 -1.21 1.55
N MET A 53 3.65 -1.52 2.33
CA MET A 53 2.41 -0.73 2.40
C MET A 53 2.69 0.71 2.86
N LEU A 54 3.59 0.89 3.84
CA LEU A 54 4.02 2.20 4.31
C LEU A 54 4.91 2.95 3.32
N ARG A 55 5.33 2.33 2.21
CA ARG A 55 6.30 2.85 1.22
C ARG A 55 7.70 3.14 1.79
N LEU A 56 8.02 2.50 2.91
CA LEU A 56 9.29 2.62 3.63
C LEU A 56 10.19 1.38 3.46
N ALA A 57 9.74 0.34 2.77
CA ALA A 57 10.56 -0.82 2.44
C ALA A 57 11.58 -0.46 1.35
N HIS A 58 12.86 -0.75 1.59
CA HIS A 58 13.90 -0.49 0.59
C HIS A 58 13.69 -1.33 -0.67
N LYS A 59 13.54 -0.66 -1.82
CA LYS A 59 13.61 -1.32 -3.13
C LYS A 59 15.06 -1.63 -3.48
N PRO A 60 15.36 -2.73 -4.19
CA PRO A 60 16.70 -2.96 -4.72
C PRO A 60 17.14 -1.78 -5.58
N GLN A 61 18.36 -1.29 -5.37
CA GLN A 61 18.95 -0.20 -6.16
C GLN A 61 20.09 -0.74 -7.02
N GLY A 62 20.44 -0.01 -8.08
CA GLY A 62 21.48 -0.39 -9.04
C GLY A 62 20.91 -1.10 -10.27
N TRP A 63 21.71 -2.00 -10.87
CA TRP A 63 21.34 -2.81 -12.04
C TRP A 63 20.98 -1.99 -13.30
N GLN A 64 21.58 -0.80 -13.47
CA GLN A 64 21.29 0.05 -14.63
C GLN A 64 21.79 -0.50 -15.97
N LEU A 65 22.75 -1.43 -15.93
CA LEU A 65 23.32 -2.05 -17.13
C LEU A 65 22.58 -3.35 -17.53
N GLU A 66 21.69 -3.85 -16.67
CA GLU A 66 20.85 -5.00 -17.00
C GLU A 66 19.64 -4.55 -17.81
N ASP A 67 19.11 -5.45 -18.64
CA ASP A 67 17.94 -5.18 -19.47
C ASP A 67 16.65 -5.04 -18.63
N SER A 68 16.47 -5.93 -17.65
CA SER A 68 15.31 -5.87 -16.74
C SER A 68 15.63 -5.06 -15.49
N SER A 69 14.81 -4.08 -15.17
CA SER A 69 14.97 -3.31 -13.93
C SER A 69 14.60 -4.18 -12.72
N ARG A 70 15.25 -3.95 -11.58
CA ARG A 70 14.95 -4.64 -10.31
C ARG A 70 14.42 -3.70 -9.22
N LYS A 71 14.05 -2.48 -9.60
CA LYS A 71 13.64 -1.42 -8.67
C LYS A 71 12.12 -1.44 -8.43
N TYR A 72 11.63 -2.51 -7.82
CA TYR A 72 10.21 -2.73 -7.53
C TYR A 72 10.04 -3.51 -6.21
N TRP A 73 8.84 -3.50 -5.62
CA TRP A 73 8.43 -4.49 -4.62
C TRP A 73 7.77 -5.70 -5.28
N TYR A 74 6.78 -5.44 -6.13
CA TYR A 74 6.04 -6.45 -6.89
C TYR A 74 6.13 -6.13 -8.37
N LYS A 75 6.47 -7.14 -9.19
CA LYS A 75 6.54 -7.03 -10.64
C LYS A 75 5.53 -7.95 -11.30
N LEU A 76 4.84 -7.42 -12.30
CA LEU A 76 3.97 -8.17 -13.18
C LEU A 76 4.81 -8.84 -14.26
N VAL A 77 4.67 -10.16 -14.37
CA VAL A 77 5.38 -10.98 -15.35
C VAL A 77 4.37 -11.77 -16.16
N MET A 78 4.44 -11.62 -17.49
CA MET A 78 3.68 -12.42 -18.44
C MET A 78 4.64 -13.34 -19.19
N GLU A 79 4.42 -14.65 -19.08
CA GLU A 79 5.16 -15.67 -19.82
C GLU A 79 4.23 -16.32 -20.85
N HIS A 80 4.65 -16.26 -22.11
CA HIS A 80 3.94 -16.92 -23.19
C HIS A 80 4.77 -18.09 -23.74
N SER A 81 4.32 -19.31 -23.43
CA SER A 81 4.82 -20.53 -24.07
C SER A 81 3.98 -20.88 -25.28
N ARG A 82 4.50 -21.73 -26.18
CA ARG A 82 3.77 -22.19 -27.38
C ARG A 82 2.40 -22.79 -27.07
N ARG A 83 2.25 -23.40 -25.88
CA ARG A 83 1.01 -24.08 -25.47
C ARG A 83 0.25 -23.36 -24.38
N HIS A 84 0.89 -22.52 -23.58
CA HIS A 84 0.30 -22.00 -22.36
C HIS A 84 0.67 -20.55 -22.15
N THR A 85 -0.30 -19.76 -21.72
CA THR A 85 -0.10 -18.40 -21.20
C THR A 85 -0.13 -18.43 -19.68
N ILE A 86 0.83 -17.74 -19.06
CA ILE A 86 1.04 -17.69 -17.63
C ILE A 86 1.22 -16.22 -17.22
N GLY A 87 0.43 -15.76 -16.25
CA GLY A 87 0.60 -14.47 -15.59
C GLY A 87 1.05 -14.68 -14.15
N ARG A 88 2.03 -13.90 -13.70
CA ARG A 88 2.61 -14.00 -12.35
C ARG A 88 2.83 -12.61 -11.77
N VAL A 89 2.67 -12.50 -10.46
CA VAL A 89 3.15 -11.35 -9.68
C VAL A 89 4.28 -11.85 -8.79
N VAL A 90 5.47 -11.30 -9.03
CA VAL A 90 6.72 -11.74 -8.41
C VAL A 90 7.23 -10.63 -7.50
N HIS A 91 7.59 -10.97 -6.28
CA HIS A 91 8.25 -10.06 -5.35
C HIS A 91 9.74 -9.94 -5.68
N HIS A 92 10.38 -8.84 -5.29
CA HIS A 92 11.81 -8.61 -5.56
C HIS A 92 12.75 -9.66 -4.95
N THR A 93 12.31 -10.39 -3.91
CA THR A 93 13.03 -11.55 -3.34
C THR A 93 13.01 -12.78 -4.27
N GLY A 94 12.17 -12.76 -5.32
CA GLY A 94 11.99 -13.86 -6.26
C GLY A 94 10.82 -14.79 -5.91
N THR A 95 10.08 -14.51 -4.83
CA THR A 95 8.89 -15.28 -4.46
C THR A 95 7.72 -14.90 -5.36
N THR A 96 7.01 -15.89 -5.88
CA THR A 96 5.76 -15.65 -6.62
C THR A 96 4.62 -15.58 -5.62
N VAL A 97 3.93 -14.44 -5.55
CA VAL A 97 2.83 -14.25 -4.60
C VAL A 97 1.51 -14.70 -5.18
N VAL A 98 1.25 -14.28 -6.42
CA VAL A 98 0.04 -14.65 -7.15
C VAL A 98 0.44 -15.17 -8.53
N SER A 99 -0.19 -16.24 -8.96
CA SER A 99 -0.04 -16.78 -10.30
C SER A 99 -1.41 -17.12 -10.88
N ALA A 100 -1.54 -17.03 -12.20
CA ALA A 100 -2.66 -17.54 -12.96
C ALA A 100 -2.12 -18.17 -14.24
N SER A 101 -2.46 -19.43 -14.48
CA SER A 101 -1.95 -20.18 -15.63
C SER A 101 -3.06 -20.94 -16.34
N THR A 102 -2.99 -20.97 -17.66
CA THR A 102 -3.84 -21.85 -18.49
C THR A 102 -3.57 -23.35 -18.29
N GLN A 103 -2.55 -23.71 -17.50
CA GLN A 103 -2.33 -25.08 -17.04
C GLN A 103 -3.30 -25.47 -15.91
N GLU A 104 -3.86 -24.50 -15.19
CA GLU A 104 -4.85 -24.76 -14.16
C GLU A 104 -6.13 -25.31 -14.80
N TRP A 105 -6.57 -26.48 -14.36
CA TRP A 105 -7.73 -27.16 -14.93
C TRP A 105 -8.99 -26.29 -14.90
N ALA A 106 -9.20 -25.56 -13.79
CA ALA A 106 -10.34 -24.68 -13.59
C ALA A 106 -10.45 -23.59 -14.67
N ILE A 107 -9.32 -23.10 -15.19
CA ILE A 107 -9.27 -22.10 -16.25
C ILE A 107 -9.37 -22.79 -17.62
N LYS A 108 -8.61 -23.87 -17.79
CA LYS A 108 -8.48 -24.60 -19.04
C LYS A 108 -9.82 -25.11 -19.58
N GLN A 109 -10.71 -25.59 -18.72
CA GLN A 109 -12.03 -26.09 -19.13
C GLN A 109 -12.93 -25.03 -19.78
N HIS A 110 -12.71 -23.75 -19.48
CA HIS A 110 -13.51 -22.63 -19.99
C HIS A 110 -12.86 -21.97 -21.22
N LEU A 111 -11.68 -22.45 -21.64
CA LEU A 111 -10.94 -21.92 -22.78
C LEU A 111 -11.04 -22.88 -23.96
N TYR A 112 -11.30 -22.32 -25.14
CA TYR A 112 -11.20 -23.08 -26.39
C TYR A 112 -9.74 -23.42 -26.72
N SER A 113 -8.82 -22.48 -26.46
CA SER A 113 -7.38 -22.61 -26.68
C SER A 113 -6.62 -21.92 -25.57
N THR A 114 -5.44 -22.43 -25.24
CA THR A 114 -4.60 -22.00 -24.10
C THR A 114 -3.54 -20.96 -24.47
N SER A 115 -3.37 -20.65 -25.76
CA SER A 115 -2.36 -19.72 -26.28
C SER A 115 -2.93 -18.50 -27.02
N ASP A 116 -4.25 -18.41 -27.14
CA ASP A 116 -4.92 -17.37 -27.92
C ASP A 116 -4.96 -16.02 -27.17
N VAL A 117 -5.34 -14.96 -27.90
CA VAL A 117 -5.53 -13.61 -27.32
C VAL A 117 -6.60 -13.62 -26.23
N SER A 118 -7.68 -14.38 -26.44
CA SER A 118 -8.75 -14.56 -25.44
C SER A 118 -8.26 -15.23 -24.16
N ALA A 119 -7.29 -16.16 -24.27
CA ALA A 119 -6.66 -16.78 -23.11
C ALA A 119 -5.82 -15.76 -22.33
N ALA A 120 -5.07 -14.89 -23.02
CA ALA A 120 -4.31 -13.82 -22.37
C ALA A 120 -5.24 -12.85 -21.61
N HIS A 121 -6.32 -12.40 -22.25
CA HIS A 121 -7.33 -11.55 -21.60
C HIS A 121 -7.94 -12.21 -20.35
N ASN A 122 -8.35 -13.48 -20.45
CA ASN A 122 -8.93 -14.20 -19.31
C ASN A 122 -7.93 -14.41 -18.16
N ILE A 123 -6.66 -14.67 -18.48
CA ILE A 123 -5.60 -14.76 -17.48
C ILE A 123 -5.39 -13.41 -16.80
N GLY A 124 -5.39 -12.29 -17.54
CA GLY A 124 -5.30 -10.95 -16.95
C GLY A 124 -6.42 -10.66 -15.97
N ARG A 125 -7.68 -10.96 -16.35
CA ARG A 125 -8.86 -10.78 -15.49
C ARG A 125 -8.78 -11.61 -14.21
N ILE A 126 -8.42 -12.89 -14.31
CA ILE A 126 -8.29 -13.80 -13.16
C ILE A 126 -7.13 -13.36 -12.26
N LEU A 127 -6.02 -12.93 -12.86
CA LEU A 127 -4.87 -12.47 -12.11
C LEU A 127 -5.20 -11.21 -11.31
N ALA A 128 -5.89 -10.23 -11.92
CA ALA A 128 -6.32 -9.01 -11.24
C ALA A 128 -7.23 -9.31 -10.04
N ASP A 129 -8.24 -10.16 -10.21
CA ASP A 129 -9.13 -10.59 -9.12
C ASP A 129 -8.37 -11.29 -7.98
N ARG A 130 -7.40 -12.15 -8.31
CA ARG A 130 -6.54 -12.80 -7.29
C ARG A 130 -5.65 -11.78 -6.58
N CYS A 131 -5.13 -10.78 -7.29
CA CYS A 131 -4.31 -9.72 -6.72
C CYS A 131 -5.11 -8.90 -5.72
N LEU A 132 -6.31 -8.45 -6.09
CA LEU A 132 -7.19 -7.69 -5.19
C LEU A 132 -7.58 -8.51 -3.96
N LYS A 133 -7.94 -9.79 -4.13
CA LYS A 133 -8.23 -10.70 -2.99
C LYS A 133 -7.03 -10.91 -2.08
N SER A 134 -5.82 -10.87 -2.61
CA SER A 134 -4.57 -10.92 -1.83
C SER A 134 -4.18 -9.58 -1.20
N GLY A 135 -4.91 -8.50 -1.52
CA GLY A 135 -4.60 -7.14 -1.10
C GLY A 135 -3.36 -6.56 -1.80
N ILE A 136 -3.13 -6.91 -3.07
CA ILE A 136 -2.11 -6.30 -3.92
C ILE A 136 -2.85 -5.47 -4.97
N ALA A 137 -2.77 -4.15 -4.84
CA ALA A 137 -3.42 -3.21 -5.75
C ALA A 137 -2.43 -2.53 -6.71
N GLU A 138 -1.16 -2.39 -6.31
CA GLU A 138 -0.13 -1.67 -7.04
C GLU A 138 1.00 -2.65 -7.44
N VAL A 139 1.37 -2.67 -8.72
CA VAL A 139 2.40 -3.58 -9.26
C VAL A 139 3.22 -2.86 -10.33
N TYR A 140 4.54 -3.07 -10.35
CA TYR A 140 5.41 -2.54 -11.41
C TYR A 140 5.34 -3.39 -12.70
N THR A 141 5.34 -2.73 -13.85
CA THR A 141 5.25 -3.39 -15.16
C THR A 141 6.37 -2.93 -16.11
N GLU A 142 7.00 -3.88 -16.80
CA GLU A 142 7.91 -3.61 -17.93
C GLU A 142 7.24 -3.86 -19.29
N LEU A 143 6.09 -4.55 -19.25
CA LEU A 143 5.35 -5.02 -20.41
C LEU A 143 4.77 -3.89 -21.27
N ASP A 144 4.70 -2.66 -20.75
CA ASP A 144 4.18 -1.50 -21.47
C ASP A 144 4.96 -1.23 -22.78
N HIS A 145 6.28 -1.51 -22.80
CA HIS A 145 7.10 -1.41 -24.02
C HIS A 145 6.64 -2.36 -25.14
N TYR A 146 6.00 -3.48 -24.78
CA TYR A 146 5.52 -4.48 -25.73
C TYR A 146 4.03 -4.34 -26.05
N GLU A 147 3.33 -3.38 -25.43
CA GLU A 147 1.89 -3.16 -25.62
C GLU A 147 1.55 -2.87 -27.09
N GLU A 148 2.37 -2.08 -27.78
CA GLU A 148 2.17 -1.77 -29.20
C GLU A 148 2.60 -2.91 -30.14
N THR A 149 3.54 -3.74 -29.70
CA THR A 149 4.12 -4.80 -30.53
C THR A 149 3.25 -6.07 -30.53
N SER A 150 2.60 -6.37 -29.40
CA SER A 150 1.87 -7.63 -29.21
C SER A 150 0.45 -7.41 -28.71
N GLU A 151 -0.52 -7.84 -29.52
CA GLU A 151 -1.94 -7.81 -29.17
C GLU A 151 -2.26 -8.61 -27.91
N LYS A 152 -1.53 -9.71 -27.66
CA LYS A 152 -1.69 -10.53 -26.45
C LYS A 152 -1.30 -9.76 -25.19
N VAL A 153 -0.21 -9.00 -25.25
CA VAL A 153 0.26 -8.20 -24.13
C VAL A 153 -0.73 -7.05 -23.89
N ARG A 154 -1.16 -6.37 -24.95
CA ARG A 154 -2.15 -5.30 -24.86
C ARG A 154 -3.46 -5.74 -24.21
N THR A 155 -4.04 -6.85 -24.66
CA THR A 155 -5.28 -7.38 -24.11
C THR A 155 -5.14 -7.91 -22.68
N PHE A 156 -3.96 -8.40 -22.32
CA PHE A 156 -3.65 -8.79 -20.94
C PHE A 156 -3.57 -7.56 -20.01
N LEU A 157 -2.85 -6.51 -20.43
CA LEU A 157 -2.72 -5.26 -19.68
C LEU A 157 -4.07 -4.54 -19.54
N SER A 158 -4.89 -4.50 -20.60
CA SER A 158 -6.24 -3.92 -20.52
C SER A 158 -7.10 -4.65 -19.49
N ALA A 159 -7.09 -5.99 -19.48
CA ALA A 159 -7.85 -6.77 -18.51
C ALA A 159 -7.42 -6.55 -17.06
N ILE A 160 -6.13 -6.25 -16.83
CA ILE A 160 -5.60 -5.94 -15.49
C ILE A 160 -6.01 -4.54 -15.05
N ARG A 161 -5.91 -3.55 -15.96
CA ARG A 161 -6.39 -2.17 -15.73
C ARG A 161 -7.90 -2.18 -15.41
N ASP A 162 -8.69 -2.89 -16.20
CA ASP A 162 -10.15 -3.06 -15.98
C ASP A 162 -10.46 -3.79 -14.67
N GLY A 163 -9.55 -4.66 -14.23
CA GLY A 163 -9.61 -5.34 -12.95
C GLY A 163 -9.25 -4.47 -11.74
N GLY A 164 -8.91 -3.19 -11.93
CA GLY A 164 -8.63 -2.23 -10.85
C GLY A 164 -7.22 -2.32 -10.25
N VAL A 165 -6.28 -3.02 -10.91
CA VAL A 165 -4.88 -3.07 -10.46
C VAL A 165 -4.10 -1.96 -11.15
N VAL A 166 -3.44 -1.13 -10.35
CA VAL A 166 -2.59 -0.03 -10.80
C VAL A 166 -1.22 -0.60 -11.17
N MET A 167 -0.79 -0.36 -12.42
CA MET A 167 0.45 -0.93 -12.98
C MET A 167 1.67 -0.01 -12.79
N GLU A 168 1.51 1.03 -11.99
CA GLU A 168 2.56 1.93 -11.54
C GLU A 168 2.73 1.80 -10.03
N GLU A 169 3.95 1.49 -9.60
CA GLU A 169 4.28 1.38 -8.18
C GLU A 169 4.64 2.77 -7.62
N PRO A 170 4.15 3.15 -6.43
CA PRO A 170 4.47 4.43 -5.84
C PRO A 170 5.95 4.54 -5.49
N GLU A 171 6.43 5.78 -5.40
CA GLU A 171 7.82 6.05 -5.03
C GLU A 171 8.12 5.66 -3.58
N PHE A 172 9.35 5.24 -3.36
CA PHE A 172 9.89 5.01 -2.02
C PHE A 172 10.08 6.35 -1.30
N ILE A 173 9.60 6.44 -0.06
CA ILE A 173 9.77 7.64 0.75
C ILE A 173 11.18 7.63 1.34
N TYR A 174 12.03 8.53 0.84
CA TYR A 174 13.37 8.72 1.41
C TYR A 174 13.30 9.61 2.66
N GLU A 175 14.12 9.32 3.66
CA GLU A 175 14.23 10.14 4.88
C GLU A 175 14.49 11.63 4.58
N ARG A 176 15.35 11.89 3.59
CA ARG A 176 15.66 13.25 3.10
C ARG A 176 14.51 13.96 2.39
N MET A 177 13.46 13.26 2.00
CA MET A 177 12.24 13.86 1.41
C MET A 177 11.24 14.28 2.49
N VAL A 178 11.48 13.92 3.75
CA VAL A 178 10.65 14.32 4.88
C VAL A 178 11.16 15.65 5.45
N ASP A 179 11.29 16.66 4.59
CA ASP A 179 11.53 18.03 5.06
C ASP A 179 10.19 18.66 5.48
N MET A 180 10.19 19.43 6.58
CA MET A 180 8.97 19.96 7.23
C MET A 180 8.15 20.92 6.35
N SER A 181 8.68 21.31 5.19
CA SER A 181 8.10 22.25 4.22
C SER A 181 7.23 21.58 3.15
N ILE A 182 7.24 20.25 3.02
CA ILE A 182 6.48 19.49 2.01
C ILE A 182 5.12 19.07 2.61
N TYR A 183 4.23 20.05 2.82
CA TYR A 183 2.92 19.88 3.48
C TYR A 183 1.75 19.58 2.52
N LYS A 184 2.02 19.08 1.32
CA LYS A 184 1.01 18.36 0.53
C LYS A 184 1.38 16.88 0.54
N LYS A 185 1.13 16.23 1.68
CA LYS A 185 1.25 14.77 1.74
C LYS A 185 0.24 14.20 0.75
N ALA A 186 0.71 13.39 -0.20
CA ALA A 186 -0.18 12.45 -0.86
C ALA A 186 -0.85 11.62 0.24
N VAL A 187 -2.16 11.41 0.12
CA VAL A 187 -2.94 10.66 1.09
C VAL A 187 -2.26 9.30 1.28
N VAL A 188 -1.97 8.92 2.52
CA VAL A 188 -1.40 7.60 2.78
C VAL A 188 -2.42 6.55 2.32
N PRO A 189 -1.99 5.42 1.72
CA PRO A 189 -2.92 4.48 1.07
C PRO A 189 -4.06 3.94 1.95
N TRP A 190 -3.96 4.05 3.28
CA TRP A 190 -4.98 3.60 4.25
C TRP A 190 -5.77 4.75 4.89
N GLN A 191 -5.51 5.99 4.51
CA GLN A 191 -6.26 7.15 4.97
C GLN A 191 -7.36 7.42 3.95
N VAL A 192 -8.52 6.80 4.12
CA VAL A 192 -9.72 7.18 3.37
C VAL A 192 -10.10 8.58 3.82
N THR A 193 -9.97 9.58 2.96
CA THR A 193 -10.53 10.90 3.24
C THR A 193 -12.06 10.80 3.18
N GLU A 194 -12.74 11.46 4.11
CA GLU A 194 -14.21 11.46 4.17
C GLU A 194 -14.84 11.93 2.84
N GLU A 195 -14.10 12.70 2.05
CA GLU A 195 -14.46 13.16 0.69
C GLU A 195 -14.54 12.02 -0.33
N GLU A 196 -13.65 11.03 -0.29
CA GLU A 196 -13.66 9.86 -1.20
C GLU A 196 -14.79 8.88 -0.85
N ALA A 197 -15.11 8.73 0.43
CA ALA A 197 -16.23 7.92 0.90
C ALA A 197 -17.61 8.46 0.45
N LEU A 198 -17.71 9.76 0.17
CA LEU A 198 -18.94 10.38 -0.35
C LEU A 198 -19.14 10.16 -1.85
N ILE A 199 -18.06 9.91 -2.61
CA ILE A 199 -18.12 9.64 -4.06
C ILE A 199 -18.73 8.25 -4.33
N ASP A 200 -18.47 7.28 -3.45
CA ASP A 200 -19.01 5.92 -3.54
C ASP A 200 -20.42 5.76 -2.94
N SER A 201 -20.98 6.81 -2.35
CA SER A 201 -22.38 6.78 -1.91
C SER A 201 -23.30 6.97 -3.12
N PRO A 202 -24.20 6.02 -3.46
CA PRO A 202 -25.13 6.21 -4.55
C PRO A 202 -25.99 7.42 -4.22
N SER A 203 -25.92 8.45 -5.06
CA SER A 203 -26.78 9.63 -4.93
C SER A 203 -28.23 9.16 -4.83
N SER A 204 -28.93 9.59 -3.79
CA SER A 204 -30.36 9.31 -3.56
C SER A 204 -31.29 9.92 -4.61
N ASP A 205 -30.73 10.45 -5.70
CA ASP A 205 -31.41 11.18 -6.75
C ASP A 205 -31.57 10.28 -7.99
N THR A 206 -32.12 9.08 -7.80
CA THR A 206 -32.77 8.37 -8.90
C THR A 206 -34.28 8.60 -8.76
N PRO A 207 -34.93 9.33 -9.69
CA PRO A 207 -36.37 9.47 -9.65
C PRO A 207 -37.00 8.09 -9.85
N THR A 208 -37.77 7.66 -8.84
CA THR A 208 -38.59 6.45 -8.88
C THR A 208 -39.42 6.45 -10.16
N PRO A 209 -39.31 5.45 -11.04
CA PRO A 209 -40.20 5.36 -12.19
C PRO A 209 -41.62 5.12 -11.69
N ALA A 210 -42.56 5.91 -12.22
CA ALA A 210 -43.99 5.79 -11.96
C ALA A 210 -44.59 4.51 -12.53
#